data_AF-A0A662BP65-F1
#
_entry.id   AF-A0A662BP65-F1
#
_cell.length_a   1.000
_cell.length_b   1.000
_cell.length_c   1.000
_cell.angle_alpha   90.00
_cell.angle_beta   90.00
_cell.angle_gamma   90.00
#
_symmetry.space_group_name_H-M   'P 1'
#
loop_
_entity.id
_entity.type
_entity.pdbx_description
1 polymer ?
#
loop_
_entity_poly.entity_id
_entity_poly.type
_entity_poly.pdbx_seq_one_letter_code
_entity_poly.pdbx_strand_id
1 'polypeptide(L)'
;MNKNSIMEKKNVSRKQFLKTTIGLGVASFGLGSLISSCGKPERSHEELGLPPLPDRAANGKKLRAGLIGTGNRGTGAALNFLSAGNDLE
;
A
#
# COMPACT_ATOMS: atom_id res chain seq x y z
N MET A 1 17.43 -47.49 18.06
CA MET A 1 16.41 -46.93 17.16
C MET A 1 16.52 -45.41 17.11
N ASN A 2 16.78 -44.87 15.92
CA ASN A 2 16.97 -43.45 15.61
C ASN A 2 15.61 -42.75 15.43
N LYS A 3 15.39 -41.62 16.12
CA LYS A 3 14.24 -40.72 15.88
C LYS A 3 14.72 -39.27 15.78
N ASN A 4 15.57 -38.98 14.80
CA ASN A 4 15.79 -37.60 14.36
C ASN A 4 14.58 -37.15 13.53
N SER A 5 13.53 -36.66 14.19
CA SER A 5 12.47 -35.89 13.54
C SER A 5 13.04 -34.54 13.11
N ILE A 6 13.58 -34.50 11.90
CA ILE A 6 13.97 -33.28 11.20
C ILE A 6 12.73 -32.38 11.16
N MET A 7 12.74 -31.29 11.92
CA MET A 7 11.77 -30.21 11.77
C MET A 7 11.94 -29.62 10.37
N GLU A 8 11.07 -30.05 9.46
CA GLU A 8 10.92 -29.52 8.10
C GLU A 8 10.68 -28.00 8.19
N LYS A 9 11.71 -27.20 7.91
CA LYS A 9 11.56 -25.74 7.74
C LYS A 9 10.75 -25.49 6.47
N LYS A 10 9.43 -25.43 6.58
CA LYS A 10 8.53 -25.08 5.48
C LYS A 10 8.80 -23.63 5.07
N ASN A 11 9.45 -23.44 3.91
CA ASN A 11 9.61 -22.13 3.28
C ASN A 11 8.26 -21.72 2.69
N VAL A 12 7.42 -21.06 3.49
CA VAL A 12 6.11 -20.60 3.05
C VAL A 12 6.31 -19.42 2.11
N SER A 13 6.29 -19.71 0.80
CA SER A 13 6.27 -18.67 -0.23
C SER A 13 5.05 -17.76 -0.04
N ARG A 14 5.20 -16.46 -0.33
CA ARG A 14 4.10 -15.46 -0.25
C ARG A 14 2.86 -15.94 -1.01
N LYS A 15 3.05 -16.65 -2.13
CA LYS A 15 1.97 -17.25 -2.93
C LYS A 15 1.28 -18.40 -2.20
N GLN A 16 2.03 -19.19 -1.44
CA GLN A 16 1.50 -20.31 -0.66
C GLN A 16 0.70 -19.79 0.54
N PHE A 17 1.18 -18.76 1.22
CA PHE A 17 0.46 -18.07 2.29
C PHE A 17 -0.88 -17.53 1.78
N LEU A 18 -0.88 -16.80 0.66
CA LEU A 18 -2.11 -16.26 0.08
C LEU A 18 -3.10 -17.36 -0.33
N LYS A 19 -2.62 -18.46 -0.93
CA LYS A 19 -3.46 -19.63 -1.27
C LYS A 19 -4.05 -20.30 -0.03
N THR A 20 -3.26 -20.47 1.04
CA THR A 20 -3.71 -21.07 2.30
C THR A 20 -4.71 -20.16 3.03
N THR A 21 -4.48 -18.84 3.04
CA THR A 21 -5.41 -17.86 3.63
C THR A 21 -6.74 -17.81 2.88
N ILE A 22 -6.73 -17.93 1.55
CA ILE A 22 -7.97 -18.02 0.76
C ILE A 22 -8.72 -19.32 1.07
N GLY A 23 -8.03 -20.46 1.20
CA GLY A 23 -8.68 -21.76 1.46
C GLY A 23 -9.29 -21.91 2.86
N LEU A 24 -8.73 -21.26 3.88
CA LEU A 24 -9.24 -21.31 5.28
C LEU A 24 -10.13 -20.11 5.66
N GLY A 25 -10.02 -18.98 4.94
CA GLY A 25 -10.73 -17.74 5.27
C GLY A 25 -12.19 -17.68 4.81
N VAL A 26 -12.61 -18.53 3.86
CA VAL A 26 -13.99 -18.51 3.33
C VAL A 26 -15.01 -19.01 4.36
N ALA A 27 -14.58 -19.73 5.40
CA ALA A 27 -15.48 -20.31 6.38
C ALA A 27 -15.85 -19.35 7.53
N SER A 28 -15.08 -18.28 7.77
CA SER A 28 -15.28 -17.39 8.94
C SER A 28 -15.53 -15.92 8.60
N PHE A 29 -15.25 -15.47 7.38
CA PHE A 29 -15.53 -14.10 6.95
C PHE A 29 -16.59 -14.14 5.86
N GLY A 30 -17.83 -13.82 6.24
CA GLY A 30 -18.93 -13.68 5.29
C GLY A 30 -18.51 -12.80 4.11
N LEU A 31 -18.76 -13.30 2.89
CA LEU A 31 -18.39 -12.67 1.63
C LEU A 31 -18.86 -11.20 1.50
N GLY A 32 -19.78 -10.73 2.34
CA GLY A 32 -20.26 -9.34 2.36
C GLY A 32 -19.29 -8.31 2.95
N SER A 33 -18.39 -8.69 3.86
CA SER A 33 -17.49 -7.72 4.52
C SER A 33 -16.30 -7.32 3.65
N LEU A 34 -15.90 -8.15 2.68
CA LEU A 34 -14.81 -7.86 1.75
C LEU A 34 -15.25 -6.92 0.59
N ILE A 35 -16.55 -6.86 0.29
CA ILE A 35 -17.09 -6.11 -0.86
C ILE A 35 -17.66 -4.74 -0.43
N SER A 36 -17.90 -4.51 0.86
CA SER A 36 -18.46 -3.24 1.38
C SER A 36 -17.59 -2.00 1.10
N SER A 37 -16.31 -2.20 0.75
CA SER A 37 -15.40 -1.12 0.33
C SER A 37 -15.29 -0.94 -1.20
N CYS A 38 -15.81 -1.84 -2.03
CA CYS A 38 -15.56 -1.88 -3.48
C CYS A 38 -16.77 -1.47 -4.35
N GLY A 39 -17.87 -1.01 -3.74
CA GLY A 39 -19.13 -0.76 -4.47
C GLY A 39 -19.83 0.55 -4.12
N LYS A 40 -19.21 1.44 -3.33
CA LYS A 40 -19.78 2.77 -3.11
C LYS A 40 -19.39 3.65 -4.30
N PRO A 41 -20.35 4.29 -4.97
CA PRO A 41 -20.01 5.30 -5.97
C PRO A 41 -19.12 6.34 -5.28
N GLU A 42 -18.00 6.65 -5.93
CA GLU A 42 -17.06 7.66 -5.47
C GLU A 42 -17.82 8.98 -5.37
N ARG A 43 -17.95 9.52 -4.14
CA ARG A 43 -18.65 10.79 -3.94
C ARG A 43 -17.85 11.87 -4.62
N SER A 44 -18.50 12.72 -5.41
CA SER A 44 -17.80 13.82 -6.08
C SER A 44 -17.24 14.79 -5.04
N HIS A 45 -16.19 15.51 -5.40
CA HIS A 45 -15.60 16.53 -4.53
C HIS A 45 -16.64 17.62 -4.16
N GLU A 46 -17.56 17.92 -5.08
CA GLU A 46 -18.70 18.81 -4.86
C GLU A 46 -19.69 18.28 -3.82
N GLU A 47 -19.99 16.97 -3.81
CA GLU A 47 -20.91 16.35 -2.83
C GLU A 47 -20.31 16.38 -1.41
N LEU A 48 -18.99 16.39 -1.31
CA LEU A 48 -18.24 16.48 -0.06
C LEU A 48 -17.96 17.92 0.39
N GLY A 49 -18.36 18.93 -0.40
CA GLY A 49 -18.08 20.34 -0.13
C GLY A 49 -16.58 20.66 -0.11
N LEU A 50 -15.76 19.85 -0.79
CA LEU A 50 -14.32 20.02 -0.82
C LEU A 50 -13.95 21.17 -1.78
N PRO A 51 -12.98 22.03 -1.39
CA PRO A 51 -12.41 22.98 -2.34
C PRO A 51 -11.69 22.21 -3.47
N PRO A 52 -11.43 22.87 -4.62
CA PRO A 52 -10.66 22.25 -5.70
C PRO A 52 -9.30 21.81 -5.16
N LEU A 53 -9.01 20.52 -5.27
CA LEU A 53 -7.75 19.91 -4.83
C LEU A 53 -6.75 20.00 -6.00
N PRO A 54 -5.71 20.85 -5.90
CA PRO A 54 -4.70 20.93 -6.94
C PRO A 54 -3.79 19.69 -6.91
N ASP A 55 -3.34 19.25 -8.08
CA ASP A 55 -2.42 18.11 -8.20
C ASP A 55 -1.01 18.39 -7.63
N ARG A 56 -0.67 19.67 -7.48
CA ARG A 56 0.61 20.15 -6.97
C ARG A 56 0.41 21.19 -5.87
N ALA A 57 1.35 21.22 -4.94
CA ALA A 57 1.45 22.27 -3.94
C ALA A 57 1.70 23.63 -4.59
N ALA A 58 1.12 24.66 -3.99
CA ALA A 58 1.40 26.05 -4.36
C ALA A 58 2.89 26.39 -4.13
N ASN A 59 3.36 27.43 -4.83
CA ASN A 59 4.73 27.94 -4.65
C ASN A 59 4.95 28.33 -3.18
N GLY A 60 6.12 27.96 -2.65
CA GLY A 60 6.41 28.08 -1.24
C GLY A 60 7.86 28.39 -0.96
N LYS A 61 8.25 28.25 0.30
CA LYS A 61 9.66 28.31 0.68
C LYS A 61 10.37 27.06 0.16
N LYS A 62 11.59 27.23 -0.36
CA LYS A 62 12.43 26.11 -0.78
C LYS A 62 12.62 25.07 0.32
N LEU A 63 12.26 23.82 0.04
CA LEU A 63 12.39 22.70 0.97
C LEU A 63 13.44 21.72 0.47
N ARG A 64 14.22 21.19 1.42
CA ARG A 64 15.27 20.20 1.17
C ARG A 64 14.92 18.89 1.83
N ALA A 65 14.97 17.78 1.09
CA ALA A 65 14.70 16.45 1.64
C ALA A 65 15.87 15.48 1.42
N GLY A 66 16.14 14.63 2.42
CA GLY A 66 17.12 13.56 2.30
C GLY A 66 16.42 12.23 2.02
N LEU A 67 16.81 11.54 0.95
CA LEU A 67 16.36 10.18 0.69
C LEU A 67 17.20 9.17 1.49
N ILE A 68 16.54 8.33 2.30
CA ILE A 68 17.19 7.20 2.98
C ILE A 68 16.75 5.90 2.30
N GLY A 69 17.72 5.18 1.73
CA GLY A 69 17.53 3.89 1.07
C GLY A 69 17.44 3.99 -0.46
N THR A 70 18.19 3.13 -1.16
CA THR A 70 18.43 3.18 -2.61
C THR A 70 17.64 2.11 -3.39
N GLY A 71 16.48 1.68 -2.89
CA GLY A 71 15.60 0.73 -3.56
C GLY A 71 14.50 1.40 -4.39
N ASN A 72 13.72 0.61 -5.14
CA ASN A 72 12.61 1.11 -5.98
C ASN A 72 11.60 1.99 -5.22
N ARG A 73 11.38 1.71 -3.93
CA ARG A 73 10.50 2.53 -3.08
C ARG A 73 11.13 3.88 -2.73
N GLY A 74 12.45 3.91 -2.53
CA GLY A 74 13.19 5.14 -2.27
C GLY A 74 13.22 6.04 -3.49
N THR A 75 13.58 5.51 -4.66
CA THR A 75 13.54 6.26 -5.93
C THR A 75 12.13 6.80 -6.22
N GLY A 76 11.10 5.98 -6.03
CA GLY A 76 9.71 6.43 -6.18
C GLY A 76 9.34 7.54 -5.21
N ALA A 77 9.80 7.47 -3.95
CA ALA A 77 9.57 8.52 -2.96
C ALA A 77 10.27 9.83 -3.36
N ALA A 78 11.51 9.78 -3.85
CA ALA A 78 12.22 10.97 -4.32
C ALA A 78 11.53 11.62 -5.53
N LEU A 79 11.07 10.82 -6.49
CA LEU A 79 10.35 11.33 -7.66
C LEU A 79 8.99 11.94 -7.27
N ASN A 80 8.27 11.32 -6.34
CA ASN A 80 7.02 11.86 -5.81
C ASN A 80 7.26 13.18 -5.08
N PHE A 81 8.33 13.29 -4.28
CA PHE A 81 8.69 14.53 -3.62
C PHE A 81 8.97 15.63 -4.65
N LEU A 82 9.87 15.41 -5.61
CA LEU A 82 10.19 16.41 -6.63
C LEU A 82 8.98 16.81 -7.51
N SER A 83 8.03 15.90 -7.71
CA SER A 83 6.82 16.15 -8.52
C SER A 83 5.70 16.88 -7.76
N ALA A 84 5.81 16.96 -6.43
CA ALA A 84 4.74 17.47 -5.56
C ALA A 84 4.54 18.98 -5.67
N GLY A 85 5.52 19.74 -6.17
CA GLY A 85 5.41 21.19 -6.27
C GLY A 85 6.71 21.83 -6.73
N ASN A 86 6.65 23.15 -6.90
CA ASN A 86 7.85 23.94 -7.17
C ASN A 86 8.67 24.12 -5.88
N ASP A 87 9.97 24.40 -6.00
CA ASP A 87 10.89 24.67 -4.88
C ASP A 87 11.26 23.47 -3.98
N LEU A 88 11.28 22.25 -4.53
CA LEU A 88 11.66 21.00 -3.84
C LEU A 88 13.01 20.48 -4.37
N GLU A 89 13.98 20.24 -3.48
CA GLU A 89 15.33 19.75 -3.84
C GLU A 89 15.96 18.74 -2.87
#